data_AF-A0AAD9E5X6-F1
#
_entry.id   AF-A0AAD9E5X6-F1
#
_cell.length_a   1.000
_cell.length_b   1.000
_cell.length_c   1.000
_cell.angle_alpha   90.00
_cell.angle_beta   90.00
_cell.angle_gamma   90.00
#
_symmetry.space_group_name_H-M   'P 1'
#
loop_
_entity.id
_entity.type
_entity.pdbx_description
1 polymer ?
#
loop_
_entity_poly.entity_id
_entity_poly.type
_entity_poly.pdbx_seq_one_letter_code
_entity_poly.pdbx_strand_id
1 'polypeptide(L)'
;MEESIQQDPHTLVDDVLHRVLHTHKTSMKNKYGSLFEGIKSPENKTLLNRVYTLLYIIEGESEGVNEEHEVLQMEKTLRKQLLQDTPINCSDIFKPVQGPEGEMEEENIRAVMDEGVRHKEPKEDKSSEVSKLRTVLTKGIAGIGKTVSVQKFILDWAEGKDNQDVDFIFVLPFR
;
A
#
# COMPACT_ATOMS: atom_id res chain seq x y z
N MET A 1 19.70 -8.60 51.15
CA MET A 1 19.22 -7.49 50.31
C MET A 1 19.22 -8.04 48.90
N GLU A 2 18.07 -8.48 48.42
CA GLU A 2 17.89 -8.84 47.02
C GLU A 2 17.54 -7.56 46.28
N GLU A 3 18.42 -7.12 45.39
CA GLU A 3 18.16 -5.97 44.52
C GLU A 3 17.13 -6.38 43.47
N SER A 4 15.92 -5.85 43.61
CA SER A 4 14.89 -5.91 42.58
C SER A 4 15.31 -5.02 41.40
N ILE A 5 15.72 -5.64 40.30
CA ILE A 5 15.97 -4.96 39.02
C ILE A 5 14.64 -4.41 38.52
N GLN A 6 14.44 -3.10 38.66
CA GLN A 6 13.27 -2.39 38.17
C GLN A 6 13.45 -2.20 36.66
N GLN A 7 12.93 -3.15 35.86
CA GLN A 7 12.91 -3.02 34.41
C GLN A 7 12.03 -1.82 34.02
N ASP A 8 12.57 -0.92 33.20
CA ASP A 8 11.86 0.24 32.68
C ASP A 8 10.69 -0.22 31.79
N PRO A 9 9.43 0.14 32.09
CA PRO A 9 8.27 -0.29 31.30
C PRO A 9 8.35 0.09 29.81
N HIS A 10 9.08 1.15 29.44
CA HIS A 10 9.25 1.52 28.02
C HIS A 10 10.12 0.52 27.24
N THR A 11 11.15 -0.03 27.87
CA THR A 11 12.02 -1.06 27.27
C THR A 11 11.27 -2.38 27.07
N LEU A 12 10.39 -2.75 28.00
CA LEU A 12 9.60 -3.97 27.92
C LEU A 12 8.60 -3.95 26.77
N VAL A 13 7.97 -2.80 26.51
CA VAL A 13 7.00 -2.65 25.40
C VAL A 13 7.71 -2.75 24.05
N ASP A 14 8.88 -2.15 23.92
CA ASP A 14 9.71 -2.23 22.70
C ASP A 14 10.16 -3.66 22.42
N ASP A 15 10.64 -4.37 23.45
CA ASP A 15 11.02 -5.78 23.36
C ASP A 15 9.86 -6.70 22.92
N VAL A 16 8.66 -6.46 23.48
CA VAL A 16 7.45 -7.20 23.10
C VAL A 16 7.06 -6.90 21.66
N LEU A 17 7.05 -5.63 21.26
CA LEU A 17 6.70 -5.20 19.91
C LEU A 17 7.67 -5.79 18.88
N HIS A 18 8.97 -5.71 19.14
CA HIS A 18 10.00 -6.30 18.29
C HIS A 18 9.83 -7.82 18.16
N ARG A 19 9.53 -8.52 19.26
CA ARG A 19 9.26 -9.97 19.23
C ARG A 19 8.03 -10.31 18.39
N VAL A 20 6.94 -9.55 18.55
CA VAL A 20 5.70 -9.73 17.78
C VAL A 20 5.95 -9.49 16.30
N LEU A 21 6.62 -8.38 15.95
CA LEU A 21 6.95 -8.04 14.57
C LEU A 21 7.87 -9.10 13.93
N HIS A 22 8.92 -9.53 14.63
CA HIS A 22 9.83 -10.57 14.16
C HIS A 22 9.11 -11.90 13.89
N THR A 23 8.23 -12.30 14.82
CA THR A 23 7.40 -13.51 14.67
C THR A 23 6.46 -13.38 13.47
N HIS A 24 5.86 -12.20 13.28
CA HIS A 24 4.95 -11.93 12.18
C HIS A 24 5.66 -11.94 10.81
N LYS A 25 6.81 -11.27 10.68
CA LYS A 25 7.66 -11.33 9.48
C LYS A 25 8.06 -12.77 9.16
N THR A 26 8.47 -13.55 10.17
CA THR A 26 8.79 -14.97 10.00
C THR A 26 7.59 -15.78 9.49
N SER A 27 6.39 -15.54 10.03
CA SER A 27 5.15 -16.17 9.58
C SER A 27 4.82 -15.82 8.11
N MET A 28 4.91 -14.54 7.74
CA MET A 28 4.66 -14.08 6.38
C MET A 28 5.67 -14.68 5.39
N LYS A 29 6.96 -14.68 5.73
CA LYS A 29 8.02 -15.31 4.92
C LYS A 29 7.75 -16.80 4.72
N ASN A 30 7.39 -17.54 5.77
CA ASN A 30 7.09 -18.97 5.66
C ASN A 30 5.84 -19.24 4.79
N LYS A 31 4.84 -18.36 4.87
CA LYS A 31 3.58 -18.49 4.13
C LYS A 31 3.71 -18.15 2.65
N TYR A 32 4.51 -17.14 2.30
CA TYR A 32 4.59 -16.58 0.95
C TYR A 32 5.95 -16.79 0.26
N GLY A 33 6.92 -17.41 0.93
CA GLY A 33 8.24 -17.72 0.38
C GLY A 33 8.24 -18.78 -0.72
N SER A 34 7.14 -19.48 -0.95
CA SER A 34 7.05 -20.52 -1.97
C SER A 34 5.69 -20.61 -2.62
N LEU A 35 5.69 -20.97 -3.90
CA LEU A 35 4.53 -21.30 -4.70
C LEU A 35 4.39 -22.81 -4.84
N PHE A 36 3.17 -23.27 -5.10
CA PHE A 36 2.89 -24.66 -5.44
C PHE A 36 2.28 -24.72 -6.84
N GLU A 37 2.82 -25.57 -7.70
CA GLU A 37 2.22 -25.87 -8.99
C GLU A 37 1.17 -26.99 -8.85
N GLY A 38 -0.05 -26.73 -9.30
CA GLY A 38 -1.14 -27.71 -9.23
C GLY A 38 -1.51 -28.12 -7.79
N ILE A 39 -1.54 -29.43 -7.53
CA ILE A 39 -1.86 -29.98 -6.20
C ILE A 39 -0.67 -29.77 -5.27
N LYS A 40 -0.95 -29.28 -4.05
CA LYS A 40 0.06 -29.01 -3.03
C LYS A 40 0.78 -30.30 -2.61
N SER A 41 1.96 -30.53 -3.17
CA SER A 41 2.91 -31.55 -2.73
C SER A 41 4.27 -30.90 -2.43
N PRO A 42 5.11 -31.51 -1.58
CA PRO A 42 6.48 -31.02 -1.35
C PRO A 42 7.32 -30.96 -2.62
N GLU A 43 7.06 -31.86 -3.57
CA GLU A 43 7.76 -31.95 -4.86
C GLU A 43 7.39 -30.80 -5.81
N ASN A 44 6.16 -30.28 -5.71
CA ASN A 44 5.67 -29.19 -6.55
C ASN A 44 5.90 -27.80 -5.94
N LYS A 45 6.77 -27.70 -4.92
CA LYS A 45 7.07 -26.45 -4.20
C LYS A 45 8.26 -25.73 -4.86
N THR A 46 8.05 -24.50 -5.27
CA THR A 46 9.11 -23.65 -5.83
C THR A 46 9.27 -22.35 -5.04
N LEU A 47 10.50 -21.91 -4.79
CA LEU A 47 10.77 -20.64 -4.13
C LEU A 47 10.27 -19.48 -5.00
N LEU A 48 9.45 -18.59 -4.42
CA LEU A 48 8.86 -17.47 -5.16
C LEU A 48 9.95 -16.58 -5.78
N ASN A 49 10.98 -16.24 -5.01
CA ASN A 49 12.11 -15.42 -5.47
C ASN A 49 12.88 -16.02 -6.66
N ARG A 50 12.78 -17.33 -6.90
CA ARG A 50 13.46 -18.00 -8.02
C ARG A 50 12.69 -17.87 -9.34
N VAL A 51 11.38 -17.72 -9.27
CA VAL A 51 10.48 -17.74 -10.44
C VAL A 51 9.77 -16.40 -10.67
N TYR A 52 9.86 -15.48 -9.71
CA TYR A 52 9.27 -14.16 -9.85
C TYR A 52 9.99 -13.35 -10.92
N THR A 53 9.25 -12.93 -11.93
CA THR A 53 9.69 -11.97 -12.94
C THR A 53 9.08 -10.61 -12.65
N LEU A 54 9.83 -9.54 -12.92
CA LEU A 54 9.32 -8.17 -12.77
C LEU A 54 8.12 -7.96 -13.68
N LEU A 55 7.04 -7.42 -13.11
CA LEU A 55 5.85 -7.05 -13.88
C LEU A 55 5.96 -5.60 -14.34
N TYR A 56 5.44 -5.33 -15.53
CA TYR A 56 5.20 -3.97 -16.00
C TYR A 56 3.89 -3.47 -15.39
N ILE A 57 3.99 -2.68 -14.32
CA ILE A 57 2.84 -2.08 -13.65
C ILE A 57 2.75 -0.63 -14.08
N ILE A 58 1.57 -0.22 -14.53
CA ILE A 58 1.27 1.15 -14.90
C ILE A 58 0.39 1.77 -13.82
N GLU A 59 0.60 3.04 -13.55
CA GLU A 59 -0.34 3.83 -12.75
C GLU A 59 -1.65 3.98 -13.53
N GLY A 60 -2.77 3.62 -12.90
CA GLY A 60 -4.10 3.77 -13.48
C GLY A 60 -4.73 5.10 -13.07
N GLU A 61 -5.72 5.55 -13.83
CA GLU A 61 -6.55 6.71 -13.46
C GLU A 61 -7.25 6.45 -12.12
N SER A 62 -7.27 7.45 -11.25
CA SER A 62 -7.85 7.38 -9.89
C SER A 62 -9.39 7.34 -9.87
N GLU A 63 -10.03 7.05 -11.00
CA GLU A 63 -11.48 6.98 -11.11
C GLU A 63 -12.00 5.69 -10.43
N GLY A 64 -13.26 5.73 -9.97
CA GLY A 64 -13.85 4.73 -9.08
C GLY A 64 -13.84 3.28 -9.59
N VAL A 65 -14.44 2.38 -8.80
CA VAL A 65 -14.60 0.98 -9.19
C VAL A 65 -15.62 0.92 -10.33
N ASN A 66 -15.16 0.58 -11.54
CA ASN A 66 -16.02 0.44 -12.72
C ASN A 66 -16.89 -0.81 -12.57
N GLU A 67 -18.20 -0.71 -12.86
CA GLU A 67 -19.15 -1.82 -12.76
C GLU A 67 -19.30 -2.65 -14.06
N GLU A 68 -18.59 -2.27 -15.12
CA GLU A 68 -18.67 -2.91 -16.44
C GLU A 68 -17.74 -4.15 -16.61
N HIS A 69 -17.90 -4.89 -17.72
CA HIS A 69 -17.02 -6.01 -18.09
C HIS A 69 -15.59 -5.54 -18.42
N GLU A 70 -14.69 -5.66 -17.45
CA GLU A 70 -13.32 -5.12 -17.46
C GLU A 70 -12.40 -5.67 -18.58
N VAL A 71 -12.68 -6.88 -19.10
CA VAL A 71 -11.78 -7.59 -20.03
C VAL A 71 -11.68 -6.91 -21.40
N LEU A 72 -12.81 -6.48 -21.96
CA LEU A 72 -12.85 -5.91 -23.31
C LEU A 72 -12.25 -4.49 -23.35
N GLN A 73 -12.32 -3.76 -22.22
CA GLN A 73 -11.77 -2.42 -22.11
C GLN A 73 -10.24 -2.44 -21.97
N MET A 74 -9.66 -3.37 -21.20
CA MET A 74 -8.20 -3.43 -21.04
C MET A 74 -7.48 -3.71 -22.37
N GLU A 75 -7.99 -4.62 -23.20
CA GLU A 75 -7.34 -4.92 -24.49
C GLU A 75 -7.38 -3.75 -25.48
N LYS A 76 -8.47 -2.98 -25.50
CA LYS A 76 -8.63 -1.80 -26.37
C LYS A 76 -7.82 -0.61 -25.87
N THR A 77 -7.79 -0.40 -24.55
CA THR A 77 -7.11 0.73 -23.92
C THR A 77 -5.59 0.56 -23.96
N LEU A 78 -5.07 -0.64 -23.68
CA LEU A 78 -3.63 -0.96 -23.73
C LEU A 78 -2.98 -0.59 -25.06
N ARG A 79 -3.68 -0.83 -26.19
CA ARG A 79 -3.14 -0.52 -27.54
C ARG A 79 -3.03 0.98 -27.82
N LYS A 80 -3.83 1.82 -27.16
CA LYS A 80 -3.76 3.29 -27.28
C LYS A 80 -2.82 3.92 -26.25
N GLN A 81 -2.75 3.37 -25.04
CA GLN A 81 -2.05 3.95 -23.89
C GLN A 81 -0.53 3.68 -23.84
N LEU A 82 0.00 2.69 -24.55
CA LEU A 82 1.44 2.36 -24.55
C LEU A 82 2.39 3.54 -24.86
N LEU A 83 1.87 4.65 -25.39
CA LEU A 83 2.62 5.88 -25.69
C LEU A 83 2.63 6.92 -24.56
N GLN A 84 1.86 6.75 -23.47
CA GLN A 84 1.70 7.72 -22.37
C GLN A 84 1.71 7.08 -20.96
N ASP A 85 2.07 5.80 -20.85
CA ASP A 85 2.05 5.10 -19.57
C ASP A 85 3.13 5.63 -18.61
N THR A 86 2.76 5.82 -17.35
CA THR A 86 3.71 6.04 -16.26
C THR A 86 3.96 4.69 -15.57
N PRO A 87 5.06 3.99 -15.89
CA PRO A 87 5.40 2.76 -15.19
C PRO A 87 5.75 3.06 -13.74
N ILE A 88 5.27 2.23 -12.84
CA ILE A 88 5.55 2.32 -11.41
C ILE A 88 6.19 1.04 -10.89
N ASN A 89 7.03 1.17 -9.87
CA ASN A 89 7.51 0.00 -9.14
C ASN A 89 6.43 -0.49 -8.16
N CYS A 90 6.32 -1.80 -8.02
CA CYS A 90 5.41 -2.43 -7.06
C CYS A 90 5.69 -2.01 -5.61
N SER A 91 6.92 -1.68 -5.24
CA SER A 91 7.23 -1.18 -3.89
C SER A 91 6.88 0.28 -3.65
N ASP A 92 6.61 1.04 -4.72
CA ASP A 92 6.23 2.45 -4.60
C ASP A 92 4.71 2.63 -4.52
N ILE A 93 3.92 1.55 -4.59
CA ILE A 93 2.45 1.61 -4.68
C ILE A 93 1.78 2.29 -3.48
N PHE A 94 2.45 2.44 -2.35
CA PHE A 94 1.93 3.16 -1.18
C PHE A 94 2.62 4.51 -0.91
N LYS A 95 3.70 4.85 -1.62
CA LYS A 95 4.41 6.15 -1.49
C LYS A 95 3.65 7.31 -2.16
N PRO A 96 3.30 8.38 -1.45
CA PRO A 96 2.40 9.43 -1.95
C PRO A 96 2.77 9.89 -3.36
N VAL A 97 1.77 9.99 -4.23
CA VAL A 97 1.95 10.44 -5.61
C VAL A 97 2.20 11.95 -5.56
N GLN A 98 3.41 12.38 -5.87
CA GLN A 98 3.73 13.80 -6.03
C GLN A 98 3.18 14.27 -7.38
N GLY A 99 1.91 14.66 -7.40
CA GLY A 99 1.36 15.38 -8.54
C GLY A 99 1.95 16.81 -8.62
N PRO A 100 1.98 17.45 -9.80
CA PRO A 100 2.16 18.89 -9.86
C PRO A 100 1.04 19.54 -9.04
N GLU A 101 1.41 20.40 -8.10
CA GLU A 101 0.49 21.13 -7.21
C GLU A 101 -0.54 21.89 -8.05
N GLY A 102 -1.71 21.28 -8.25
CA GLY A 102 -2.88 21.94 -8.82
C GLY A 102 -3.48 22.83 -7.75
N GLU A 103 -3.26 24.13 -7.90
CA GLU A 103 -3.93 25.19 -7.16
C GLU A 103 -5.43 24.88 -7.09
N MET A 104 -5.93 24.54 -5.89
CA MET A 104 -7.37 24.59 -5.64
C MET A 104 -7.74 26.08 -5.60
N GLU A 105 -8.17 26.61 -6.75
CA GLU A 105 -9.00 27.81 -6.79
C GLU A 105 -10.29 27.49 -6.03
N GLU A 106 -10.38 27.94 -4.78
CA GLU A 106 -11.66 27.96 -4.06
C GLU A 106 -12.63 28.89 -4.80
N GLU A 107 -13.57 28.28 -5.51
CA GLU A 107 -14.72 28.97 -6.10
C GLU A 107 -15.54 29.64 -5.00
N ASN A 108 -15.51 30.96 -5.07
CA ASN A 108 -16.13 31.94 -4.20
C ASN A 108 -17.67 31.85 -4.28
N ILE A 109 -18.32 31.16 -3.32
CA ILE A 109 -19.78 31.19 -3.21
C ILE A 109 -20.20 32.52 -2.57
N ARG A 110 -20.61 33.45 -3.42
CA ARG A 110 -21.26 34.72 -3.06
C ARG A 110 -22.48 34.49 -2.16
N ALA A 111 -22.42 34.94 -0.92
CA ALA A 111 -23.59 35.28 -0.13
C ALA A 111 -23.54 36.77 0.23
N VAL A 112 -24.53 37.51 -0.29
CA VAL A 112 -24.76 38.93 -0.02
C VAL A 112 -25.49 39.04 1.33
N MET A 113 -25.21 40.14 2.06
CA MET A 113 -25.89 40.75 3.22
C MET A 113 -25.18 40.60 4.58
N ASP A 114 -24.45 41.64 4.99
CA ASP A 114 -24.86 42.61 6.04
C ASP A 114 -23.64 43.15 6.83
N GLU A 115 -23.68 44.44 7.15
CA GLU A 115 -22.59 45.25 7.70
C GLU A 115 -22.31 44.96 9.18
N GLY A 116 -21.01 44.94 9.53
CA GLY A 116 -20.54 45.43 10.83
C GLY A 116 -20.08 44.39 11.85
N VAL A 117 -18.76 44.33 12.03
CA VAL A 117 -18.00 44.34 13.32
C VAL A 117 -16.74 43.48 13.17
N ARG A 118 -15.59 44.16 13.29
CA ARG A 118 -14.25 43.62 13.12
C ARG A 118 -13.78 42.97 14.42
N HIS A 119 -13.95 41.66 14.55
CA HIS A 119 -13.25 40.87 15.57
C HIS A 119 -12.02 40.20 14.96
N LYS A 120 -10.84 40.41 15.58
CA LYS A 120 -9.61 39.70 15.24
C LYS A 120 -9.76 38.25 15.72
N GLU A 121 -9.87 37.32 14.80
CA GLU A 121 -9.75 35.89 15.11
C GLU A 121 -8.30 35.54 15.45
N PRO A 122 -8.05 34.73 16.50
CA PRO A 122 -6.75 34.12 16.72
C PRO A 122 -6.47 33.13 15.59
N LYS A 123 -5.22 33.09 15.13
CA LYS A 123 -4.73 32.05 14.22
C LYS A 123 -4.79 30.71 14.95
N GLU A 124 -5.88 29.98 14.75
CA GLU A 124 -5.99 28.60 15.20
C GLU A 124 -5.20 27.67 14.29
N ASP A 125 -4.78 26.59 14.94
CA ASP A 125 -3.64 25.75 14.65
C ASP A 125 -3.58 25.17 13.24
N LYS A 126 -2.33 24.94 12.83
CA LYS A 126 -1.94 24.00 11.79
C LYS A 126 -2.84 22.76 11.87
N SER A 127 -3.83 22.72 10.97
CA SER A 127 -4.59 21.54 10.61
C SER A 127 -3.61 20.38 10.56
N SER A 128 -3.73 19.49 11.55
CA SER A 128 -3.06 18.22 11.59
C SER A 128 -3.26 17.59 10.23
N GLU A 129 -2.19 17.42 9.48
CA GLU A 129 -2.17 16.69 8.23
C GLU A 129 -2.61 15.26 8.57
N VAL A 130 -3.93 15.02 8.54
CA VAL A 130 -4.48 13.68 8.64
C VAL A 130 -3.98 13.01 7.39
N SER A 131 -2.96 12.17 7.55
CA SER A 131 -2.38 11.41 6.45
C SER A 131 -3.50 10.74 5.69
N LYS A 132 -3.79 11.26 4.49
CA LYS A 132 -4.91 10.79 3.67
C LYS A 132 -4.77 9.29 3.49
N LEU A 133 -5.79 8.53 3.90
CA LEU A 133 -5.80 7.08 3.72
C LEU A 133 -5.61 6.76 2.24
N ARG A 134 -4.59 5.98 1.93
CA ARG A 134 -4.31 5.54 0.56
C ARG A 134 -4.93 4.18 0.30
N THR A 135 -5.65 4.05 -0.80
CA THR A 135 -6.17 2.78 -1.31
C THR A 135 -5.63 2.53 -2.70
N VAL A 136 -5.22 1.29 -2.98
CA VAL A 136 -4.68 0.86 -4.27
C VAL A 136 -5.50 -0.32 -4.77
N LEU A 137 -5.93 -0.26 -6.03
CA LEU A 137 -6.60 -1.37 -6.70
C LEU A 137 -5.76 -1.82 -7.90
N THR A 138 -5.34 -3.08 -7.88
CA THR A 138 -4.62 -3.67 -9.02
C THR A 138 -5.62 -4.31 -9.98
N LYS A 139 -5.76 -3.71 -11.17
CA LYS A 139 -6.58 -4.23 -12.28
C LYS A 139 -5.70 -5.01 -13.25
N GLY A 140 -6.28 -5.99 -13.95
CA GLY A 140 -5.54 -6.81 -14.92
C GLY A 140 -6.28 -8.09 -15.31
N ILE A 141 -5.92 -8.69 -16.44
CA ILE A 141 -6.55 -9.95 -16.90
C ILE A 141 -6.32 -11.11 -15.91
N ALA A 142 -7.15 -12.16 -16.01
CA ALA A 142 -6.93 -13.39 -15.26
C ALA A 142 -5.56 -13.99 -15.62
N GLY A 143 -4.87 -14.55 -14.62
CA GLY A 143 -3.56 -15.18 -14.82
C GLY A 143 -2.37 -14.23 -14.98
N ILE A 144 -2.56 -12.90 -15.07
CA ILE A 144 -1.46 -11.94 -15.29
C ILE A 144 -0.48 -11.82 -14.11
N GLY A 145 -0.77 -12.45 -12.97
CA GLY A 145 0.13 -12.45 -11.81
C GLY A 145 -0.27 -11.54 -10.65
N LYS A 146 -1.44 -10.89 -10.66
CA LYS A 146 -1.91 -9.99 -9.57
C LYS A 146 -1.69 -10.58 -8.16
N THR A 147 -2.16 -11.80 -7.94
CA THR A 147 -2.00 -12.50 -6.65
C THR A 147 -0.52 -12.77 -6.33
N VAL A 148 0.27 -13.15 -7.33
CA VAL A 148 1.70 -13.47 -7.17
C VAL A 148 2.49 -12.20 -6.83
N SER A 149 2.13 -11.04 -7.39
CA SER A 149 2.73 -9.74 -7.06
C SER A 149 2.47 -9.34 -5.60
N VAL A 150 1.24 -9.52 -5.12
CA VAL A 150 0.91 -9.27 -3.70
C VAL A 150 1.74 -10.18 -2.80
N GLN A 151 1.88 -11.47 -3.13
CA GLN A 151 2.72 -12.40 -2.38
C GLN A 151 4.20 -11.98 -2.38
N LYS A 152 4.70 -11.49 -3.52
CA LYS A 152 6.07 -10.99 -3.64
C LYS A 152 6.30 -9.74 -2.78
N PHE A 153 5.39 -8.78 -2.82
CA PHE A 153 5.42 -7.58 -1.98
C PHE A 153 5.53 -7.94 -0.49
N ILE A 154 4.67 -8.87 -0.03
CA ILE A 154 4.69 -9.35 1.36
C ILE A 154 6.01 -10.07 1.69
N LEU A 155 6.52 -10.89 0.77
CA LEU A 155 7.77 -11.61 0.96
C LEU A 155 8.96 -10.66 1.10
N ASP A 156 9.06 -9.64 0.24
CA ASP A 156 10.14 -8.65 0.30
C ASP A 156 10.09 -7.82 1.58
N TRP A 157 8.88 -7.45 2.04
CA TRP A 157 8.69 -6.81 3.33
C TRP A 157 9.14 -7.70 4.50
N ALA A 158 8.76 -8.97 4.48
CA ALA A 158 9.10 -9.94 5.51
C ALA A 158 10.59 -10.30 5.54
N GLU A 159 11.26 -10.29 4.39
CA GLU A 159 12.70 -10.52 4.25
C GLU A 159 13.56 -9.29 4.57
N GLY A 160 12.94 -8.12 4.78
CA GLY A 160 13.66 -6.87 5.06
C GLY A 160 14.25 -6.20 3.83
N LYS A 161 13.80 -6.57 2.62
CA LYS A 161 14.37 -6.09 1.35
C LYS A 161 13.78 -4.76 0.89
N ASP A 162 12.48 -4.57 1.10
CA ASP A 162 11.76 -3.38 0.65
C ASP A 162 10.56 -3.08 1.56
N ASN A 163 9.93 -1.92 1.41
CA ASN A 163 8.74 -1.46 2.14
C ASN A 163 8.91 -1.45 3.68
N GLN A 164 10.13 -1.20 4.18
CA GLN A 164 10.41 -1.21 5.62
C GLN A 164 9.86 0.02 6.38
N ASP A 165 9.33 0.98 5.64
CA ASP A 165 8.47 2.06 6.14
C ASP A 165 7.08 1.56 6.58
N VAL A 166 6.71 0.32 6.24
CA VAL A 166 5.47 -0.32 6.70
C VAL A 166 5.72 -1.14 7.98
N ASP A 167 5.04 -0.76 9.06
CA ASP A 167 5.17 -1.45 10.36
C ASP A 167 4.58 -2.88 10.33
N PHE A 168 3.38 -3.05 9.78
CA PHE A 168 2.67 -4.34 9.76
C PHE A 168 1.91 -4.53 8.44
N ILE A 169 1.93 -5.77 7.93
CA ILE A 169 1.09 -6.19 6.82
C ILE A 169 0.12 -7.28 7.27
N PHE A 170 -1.17 -7.07 7.00
CA PHE A 170 -2.21 -8.08 7.25
C PHE A 170 -2.84 -8.51 5.93
N VAL A 171 -2.89 -9.82 5.70
CA VAL A 171 -3.44 -10.38 4.47
C VAL A 171 -4.83 -10.92 4.72
N LEU A 172 -5.83 -10.32 4.06
CA LEU A 172 -7.22 -10.73 4.11
C LEU A 172 -7.56 -11.55 2.86
N PRO A 173 -7.76 -12.87 2.97
CA PRO A 173 -8.15 -13.68 1.82
C PRO A 173 -9.64 -13.46 1.50
N PHE A 174 -9.92 -12.96 0.31
CA PHE A 174 -11.26 -12.92 -0.26
C PHE A 174 -11.43 -14.18 -1.11
N ARG A 175 -12.26 -15.11 -0.64
CA ARG A 175 -12.60 -16.36 -1.33
C ARG A 175 -14.04 -16.32 -1.80
#